data_AF-A0A3M9MJ55-F1
#
_entry.id   AF-A0A3M9MJ55-F1
#
_cell.length_a   1.000
_cell.length_b   1.000
_cell.length_c   1.000
_cell.angle_alpha   90.00
_cell.angle_beta   90.00
_cell.angle_gamma   90.00
#
_symmetry.space_group_name_H-M   'P 1'
#
loop_
_entity.id
_entity.type
_entity.pdbx_description
1 polymer ?
#
loop_
_entity_poly.entity_id
_entity_poly.type
_entity_poly.pdbx_seq_one_letter_code
_entity_poly.pdbx_strand_id
1 'polypeptide(L)'
;MKTPEPWYQEGVVSNNVVDGVARRVGPDVAMEADCFVGGYPEGYYLPKSATQASTTWYTRSFCGTSMASPMFAALEANVIQSRHGIPLGFLNPTLYGLYGSTGFHEVTDTPLGAGVTKAVVLPTASTTYLFSQGQCAAQNADSQPIPLVTPYCGTGFNQVTGLGSPAPALFGLLKQ
;
A
#
# COMPACT_ATOMS: atom_id res chain seq x y z
N MET A 1 -8.73 12.58 10.94
CA MET A 1 -8.08 12.61 12.26
C MET A 1 -6.87 13.55 12.16
N LYS A 2 -6.77 14.59 12.99
CA LYS A 2 -5.64 15.57 12.94
C LYS A 2 -4.49 15.08 13.83
N THR A 3 -3.73 14.09 13.35
CA THR A 3 -2.59 13.54 14.10
C THR A 3 -1.33 14.37 13.83
N PRO A 4 -0.62 14.88 14.85
CA PRO A 4 0.67 15.56 14.66
C PRO A 4 1.67 14.68 13.90
N GLU A 5 2.61 15.30 13.18
CA GLU A 5 3.75 14.57 12.62
C GLU A 5 4.54 13.89 13.75
N PRO A 6 4.78 12.57 13.66
CA PRO A 6 5.63 11.88 14.60
C PRO A 6 7.11 12.16 14.30
N TRP A 7 7.94 12.17 15.33
CA TRP A 7 9.38 12.46 15.21
C TRP A 7 10.12 11.60 14.17
N TYR A 8 9.68 10.36 13.94
CA TYR A 8 10.31 9.47 12.97
C TYR A 8 9.96 9.80 11.51
N GLN A 9 8.98 10.67 11.24
CA GLN A 9 8.65 11.16 9.90
C GLN A 9 9.38 12.47 9.55
N GLU A 10 9.90 13.18 10.55
CA GLU A 10 10.58 14.46 10.37
C GLU A 10 11.79 14.32 9.43
N GLY A 11 11.87 15.16 8.42
CA GLY A 11 12.95 15.15 7.41
C GLY A 11 12.83 14.07 6.34
N VAL A 12 11.86 13.15 6.44
CA VAL A 12 11.56 12.14 5.40
C VAL A 12 10.30 12.54 4.62
N VAL A 13 9.25 12.92 5.34
CA VAL A 13 7.97 13.29 4.74
C VAL A 13 8.01 14.75 4.27
N SER A 14 7.38 15.01 3.13
CA SER A 14 7.16 16.36 2.61
C SER A 14 5.69 16.60 2.31
N ASN A 15 5.31 17.88 2.11
CA ASN A 15 3.94 18.28 1.76
C ASN A 15 2.87 17.85 2.78
N ASN A 16 3.24 17.80 4.06
CA ASN A 16 2.38 17.36 5.17
C ASN A 16 1.92 18.48 6.11
N VAL A 17 2.24 19.74 5.77
CA VAL A 17 1.82 20.91 6.54
C VAL A 17 0.41 21.30 6.12
N VAL A 18 -0.54 21.13 7.03
CA VAL A 18 -1.96 21.49 6.84
C VAL A 18 -2.34 22.50 7.92
N ASP A 19 -2.84 23.66 7.50
CA ASP A 19 -3.16 24.80 8.37
C ASP A 19 -1.95 25.24 9.22
N GLY A 20 -0.74 25.23 8.65
CA GLY A 20 0.50 25.62 9.34
C GLY A 20 1.04 24.59 10.34
N VAL A 21 0.46 23.39 10.39
CA VAL A 21 0.89 22.32 11.30
C VAL A 21 1.25 21.08 10.51
N ALA A 22 2.47 20.55 10.72
CA ALA A 22 2.89 19.28 10.14
C ALA A 22 2.10 18.10 10.75
N ARG A 23 1.65 17.19 9.88
CA ARG A 23 0.76 16.07 10.24
C ARG A 23 1.37 14.73 9.86
N ARG A 24 0.92 13.67 10.53
CA ARG A 24 1.21 12.28 10.13
C ARG A 24 0.69 12.04 8.71
N VAL A 25 1.54 11.55 7.83
CA VAL A 25 1.17 11.13 6.47
C VAL A 25 1.26 9.63 6.35
N GLY A 26 0.22 8.99 5.82
CA GLY A 26 0.25 7.58 5.45
C GLY A 26 0.07 7.40 3.94
N PRO A 27 0.29 6.17 3.43
CA PRO A 27 0.77 5.00 4.18
C PRO A 27 2.25 5.10 4.55
N ASP A 28 2.75 4.18 5.40
CA ASP A 28 4.18 4.10 5.73
C ASP A 28 4.96 3.27 4.68
N VAL A 29 4.35 2.19 4.20
CA VAL A 29 4.85 1.28 3.16
C VAL A 29 3.70 0.83 2.27
N ALA A 30 4.02 0.28 1.10
CA ALA A 30 3.04 -0.31 0.18
C ALA A 30 3.36 -1.77 -0.15
N MET A 31 2.33 -2.52 -0.52
CA MET A 31 2.43 -3.86 -1.12
C MET A 31 1.42 -3.92 -2.29
N GLU A 32 1.47 -4.99 -3.07
CA GLU A 32 0.52 -5.24 -4.16
C GLU A 32 -0.94 -5.13 -3.69
N ALA A 33 -1.76 -4.42 -4.46
CA ALA A 33 -3.13 -4.09 -4.12
C ALA A 33 -4.05 -3.95 -5.35
N ASP A 34 -3.53 -4.11 -6.57
CA ASP A 34 -4.27 -3.94 -7.82
C ASP A 34 -5.13 -5.18 -8.10
N CYS A 35 -6.42 -4.97 -8.39
CA CYS A 35 -7.39 -6.04 -8.63
C CYS A 35 -7.24 -6.71 -10.00
N PHE A 36 -6.52 -6.10 -10.93
CA PHE A 36 -6.38 -6.53 -12.31
C PHE A 36 -5.01 -7.14 -12.62
N VAL A 37 -3.94 -6.73 -11.90
CA VAL A 37 -2.60 -7.35 -12.05
C VAL A 37 -2.33 -8.39 -10.96
N GLY A 38 -2.59 -8.02 -9.70
CA GLY A 38 -2.12 -8.75 -8.53
C GLY A 38 -3.21 -9.49 -7.75
N GLY A 39 -4.45 -9.46 -8.23
CA GLY A 39 -5.60 -10.04 -7.55
C GLY A 39 -5.34 -11.48 -7.11
N TYR A 40 -5.20 -11.70 -5.80
CA TYR A 40 -4.84 -13.00 -5.25
C TYR A 40 -6.07 -13.90 -5.14
N PRO A 41 -5.99 -15.18 -5.55
CA PRO A 41 -7.12 -16.09 -5.41
C PRO A 41 -7.40 -16.34 -3.92
N GLU A 42 -8.54 -15.84 -3.46
CA GLU A 42 -9.07 -16.05 -2.12
C GLU A 42 -10.21 -17.05 -2.19
N GLY A 43 -10.14 -18.06 -1.31
CA GLY A 43 -11.23 -18.97 -1.05
C GLY A 43 -12.12 -18.48 0.07
N TYR A 44 -13.45 -18.51 -0.13
CA TYR A 44 -14.40 -18.11 0.90
C TYR A 44 -15.70 -18.93 0.84
N TYR A 45 -16.39 -19.00 1.97
CA TYR A 45 -17.72 -19.57 2.08
C TYR A 45 -18.72 -18.42 2.25
N LEU A 46 -19.76 -18.37 1.42
CA LEU A 46 -20.89 -17.48 1.66
C LEU A 46 -21.85 -18.13 2.65
N PRO A 47 -22.28 -17.48 3.73
CA PRO A 47 -23.34 -18.03 4.58
C PRO A 47 -24.65 -18.17 3.80
N LYS A 48 -25.36 -19.30 3.98
CA LYS A 48 -26.73 -19.47 3.45
C LYS A 48 -27.75 -18.66 4.27
N SER A 49 -27.46 -18.46 5.56
CA SER A 49 -28.23 -17.62 6.48
C SER A 49 -27.32 -17.12 7.61
N ALA A 50 -27.82 -16.21 8.46
CA ALA A 50 -27.09 -15.69 9.62
C ALA A 50 -26.60 -16.77 10.61
N THR A 51 -27.16 -17.99 10.54
CA THR A 51 -26.86 -19.10 11.45
C THR A 51 -26.25 -20.32 10.76
N GLN A 52 -26.07 -20.29 9.43
CA GLN A 52 -25.45 -21.38 8.68
C GLN A 52 -24.43 -20.83 7.68
N ALA A 53 -23.15 -21.14 7.91
CA ALA A 53 -22.14 -21.07 6.87
C ALA A 53 -22.58 -21.99 5.70
N SER A 54 -22.52 -21.52 4.44
CA SER A 54 -22.80 -22.45 3.35
C SER A 54 -21.62 -23.38 3.13
N THR A 55 -21.93 -24.55 2.61
CA THR A 55 -20.97 -25.61 2.29
C THR A 55 -20.33 -25.40 0.91
N THR A 56 -20.76 -24.40 0.16
CA THR A 56 -20.24 -24.14 -1.19
C THR A 56 -19.01 -23.25 -1.07
N TRP A 57 -17.89 -23.79 -1.54
CA TRP A 57 -16.65 -23.06 -1.69
C TRP A 57 -16.72 -22.14 -2.91
N TYR A 58 -16.29 -20.91 -2.74
CA TYR A 58 -16.13 -19.94 -3.82
C TYR A 58 -14.69 -19.48 -3.86
N THR A 59 -14.24 -19.10 -5.06
CA THR A 59 -12.97 -18.42 -5.26
C THR A 59 -13.23 -17.07 -5.90
N ARG A 60 -12.55 -16.04 -5.44
CA ARG A 60 -12.52 -14.72 -6.09
C ARG A 60 -11.10 -14.18 -6.12
N SER A 61 -10.85 -13.23 -7.01
CA SER A 61 -9.67 -12.37 -6.89
C SER A 61 -9.91 -11.38 -5.75
N PHE A 62 -9.06 -11.42 -4.73
CA PHE A 62 -9.00 -10.45 -3.65
C PHE A 62 -7.89 -9.43 -3.93
N CYS A 63 -8.08 -8.19 -3.49
CA CYS A 63 -7.19 -7.07 -3.80
C CYS A 63 -7.40 -5.92 -2.82
N GLY A 64 -6.81 -4.76 -3.11
CA GLY A 64 -6.87 -3.57 -2.27
C GLY A 64 -5.88 -3.59 -1.11
N THR A 65 -5.86 -2.52 -0.33
CA THR A 65 -4.96 -2.42 0.83
C THR A 65 -5.28 -3.44 1.93
N SER A 66 -6.48 -4.01 1.92
CA SER A 66 -6.85 -5.17 2.74
C SER A 66 -6.06 -6.43 2.37
N MET A 67 -5.57 -6.55 1.13
CA MET A 67 -4.62 -7.58 0.70
C MET A 67 -3.18 -7.19 1.02
N ALA A 68 -2.81 -5.94 0.79
CA ALA A 68 -1.47 -5.43 1.09
C ALA A 68 -1.08 -5.59 2.56
N SER A 69 -2.03 -5.34 3.47
CA SER A 69 -1.81 -5.40 4.93
C SER A 69 -1.35 -6.78 5.42
N PRO A 70 -2.08 -7.89 5.16
CA PRO A 70 -1.62 -9.22 5.56
C PRO A 70 -0.35 -9.67 4.82
N MET A 71 -0.06 -9.17 3.62
CA MET A 71 1.22 -9.44 2.94
C MET A 71 2.40 -8.86 3.72
N PHE A 72 2.28 -7.61 4.20
CA PHE A 72 3.32 -7.00 5.04
C PHE A 72 3.41 -7.68 6.41
N ALA A 73 2.29 -8.03 7.02
CA ALA A 73 2.28 -8.80 8.27
C ALA A 73 2.96 -10.17 8.13
N ALA A 74 2.81 -10.85 6.99
CA ALA A 74 3.51 -12.10 6.71
C ALA A 74 5.03 -11.89 6.58
N LEU A 75 5.47 -10.78 5.97
CA LEU A 75 6.89 -10.41 5.94
C LEU A 75 7.43 -10.20 7.37
N GLU A 76 6.73 -9.43 8.20
CA GLU A 76 7.09 -9.22 9.61
C GLU A 76 7.18 -10.54 10.37
N ALA A 77 6.21 -11.43 10.21
CA ALA A 77 6.20 -12.75 10.84
C ALA A 77 7.40 -13.60 10.41
N ASN A 78 7.76 -13.59 9.12
CA ASN A 78 8.95 -14.30 8.63
C ASN A 78 10.24 -13.72 9.23
N VAL A 79 10.34 -12.40 9.39
CA VAL A 79 11.48 -11.77 10.06
C VAL A 79 11.54 -12.21 11.52
N ILE A 80 10.42 -12.15 12.26
CA ILE A 80 10.32 -12.60 13.66
C ILE A 80 10.76 -14.06 13.79
N GLN A 81 10.29 -14.94 12.89
CA GLN A 81 10.70 -16.34 12.86
C GLN A 81 12.22 -16.48 12.65
N SER A 82 12.80 -15.68 11.73
CA SER A 82 14.25 -15.69 11.48
C SER A 82 15.10 -15.15 12.64
N ARG A 83 14.47 -14.39 13.54
CA ARG A 83 15.02 -13.87 14.80
C ARG A 83 14.69 -14.78 15.98
N HIS A 84 14.38 -16.06 15.75
CA HIS A 84 14.05 -17.03 16.80
C HIS A 84 12.87 -16.61 17.69
N GLY A 85 11.87 -15.92 17.12
CA GLY A 85 10.67 -15.48 17.83
C GLY A 85 10.80 -14.12 18.53
N ILE A 86 11.94 -13.42 18.37
CA ILE A 86 12.11 -12.08 18.95
C ILE A 86 11.23 -11.08 18.17
N PRO A 87 10.28 -10.39 18.84
CA PRO A 87 9.35 -9.48 18.18
C PRO A 87 10.07 -8.25 17.61
N LEU A 88 9.50 -7.70 16.54
CA LEU A 88 9.97 -6.45 15.94
C LEU A 88 9.49 -5.20 16.70
N GLY A 89 8.40 -5.32 17.46
CA GLY A 89 7.79 -4.20 18.17
C GLY A 89 7.15 -3.19 17.22
N PHE A 90 7.15 -1.91 17.62
CA PHE A 90 6.64 -0.83 16.78
C PHE A 90 7.67 -0.47 15.70
N LEU A 91 7.36 -0.83 14.45
CA LEU A 91 8.36 -0.85 13.38
C LEU A 91 8.62 0.52 12.73
N ASN A 92 7.69 1.48 12.80
CA ASN A 92 7.80 2.74 12.07
C ASN A 92 9.16 3.46 12.26
N PRO A 93 9.67 3.71 13.49
CA PRO A 93 10.98 4.34 13.65
C PRO A 93 12.11 3.66 12.88
N THR A 94 12.12 2.33 12.86
CA THR A 94 13.12 1.54 12.13
C THR A 94 12.93 1.68 10.62
N LEU A 95 11.69 1.62 10.11
CA LEU A 95 11.42 1.77 8.68
C LEU A 95 11.86 3.13 8.15
N TYR A 96 11.53 4.21 8.88
CA TYR A 96 11.96 5.55 8.49
C TYR A 96 13.46 5.76 8.67
N GLY A 97 14.10 5.11 9.65
CA GLY A 97 15.56 5.06 9.77
C GLY A 97 16.27 4.35 8.61
N LEU A 98 15.54 3.53 7.85
CA LEU A 98 16.00 2.87 6.62
C LEU A 98 15.63 3.65 5.35
N TYR A 99 15.09 4.86 5.47
CA TYR A 99 14.78 5.70 4.30
C TYR A 99 16.05 5.96 3.45
N GLY A 100 15.92 5.84 2.14
CA GLY A 100 17.03 5.95 1.19
C GLY A 100 17.99 4.74 1.15
N SER A 101 17.74 3.71 1.96
CA SER A 101 18.47 2.43 1.85
C SER A 101 17.91 1.57 0.71
N THR A 102 18.59 0.46 0.43
CA THR A 102 18.10 -0.57 -0.50
C THR A 102 16.96 -1.42 0.08
N GLY A 103 16.47 -1.11 1.28
CA GLY A 103 15.35 -1.81 1.93
C GLY A 103 14.02 -1.60 1.23
N PHE A 104 13.87 -0.57 0.41
CA PHE A 104 12.61 -0.31 -0.29
C PHE A 104 12.82 -0.23 -1.81
N HIS A 105 11.87 -0.81 -2.53
CA HIS A 105 11.63 -0.53 -3.93
C HIS A 105 10.71 0.68 -4.02
N GLU A 106 11.29 1.78 -4.45
CA GLU A 106 10.60 3.05 -4.65
C GLU A 106 9.57 2.93 -5.76
N VAL A 107 8.34 3.36 -5.48
CA VAL A 107 7.23 3.33 -6.43
C VAL A 107 6.90 4.76 -6.83
N THR A 108 7.10 5.09 -8.09
CA THR A 108 6.84 6.42 -8.67
C THR A 108 5.64 6.40 -9.60
N ASP A 109 5.26 7.57 -10.10
CA ASP A 109 4.25 7.78 -11.15
C ASP A 109 4.61 7.20 -12.54
N THR A 110 5.82 6.68 -12.68
CA THR A 110 6.35 6.07 -13.92
C THR A 110 6.99 4.71 -13.63
N PRO A 111 6.24 3.74 -13.06
CA PRO A 111 6.82 2.49 -12.56
C PRO A 111 7.40 1.59 -13.67
N LEU A 112 7.09 1.86 -14.94
CA LEU A 112 7.61 1.16 -16.11
C LEU A 112 8.58 2.02 -16.95
N GLY A 113 8.97 3.19 -16.43
CA GLY A 113 9.76 4.18 -17.14
C GLY A 113 8.92 5.21 -17.91
N ALA A 114 9.57 6.28 -18.34
CA ALA A 114 8.92 7.40 -19.03
C ALA A 114 8.27 6.95 -20.35
N GLY A 115 7.00 7.35 -20.55
CA GLY A 115 6.24 7.07 -21.77
C GLY A 115 5.68 5.64 -21.86
N VAL A 116 5.84 4.82 -20.82
CA VAL A 116 5.31 3.44 -20.78
C VAL A 116 4.16 3.36 -19.78
N THR A 117 2.95 3.11 -20.27
CA THR A 117 1.75 2.92 -19.45
C THR A 117 1.12 1.58 -19.79
N LYS A 118 0.77 0.79 -18.78
CA LYS A 118 -0.12 -0.37 -18.95
C LYS A 118 -1.55 0.08 -18.71
N ALA A 119 -2.48 -0.52 -19.44
CA ALA A 119 -3.89 -0.27 -19.23
C ALA A 119 -4.67 -1.58 -19.28
N VAL A 120 -5.74 -1.65 -18.49
CA VAL A 120 -6.68 -2.75 -18.47
C VAL A 120 -7.95 -2.30 -19.17
N VAL A 121 -8.40 -3.12 -20.10
CA VAL A 121 -9.67 -2.95 -20.79
C VAL A 121 -10.70 -3.83 -20.08
N LEU A 122 -11.73 -3.22 -19.51
CA LEU A 122 -12.81 -3.91 -18.83
C LEU A 122 -14.12 -3.75 -19.63
N PRO A 123 -14.49 -4.75 -20.44
CA PRO A 123 -15.77 -4.72 -21.14
C PRO A 123 -16.92 -5.04 -20.18
N THR A 124 -18.00 -4.25 -20.25
CA THR A 124 -19.32 -4.57 -19.68
C THR A 124 -20.32 -4.80 -20.81
N ALA A 125 -21.55 -5.19 -20.48
CA ALA A 125 -22.58 -5.49 -21.49
C ALA A 125 -22.94 -4.31 -22.41
N SER A 126 -22.67 -3.06 -21.98
CA SER A 126 -23.04 -1.84 -22.71
C SER A 126 -21.88 -0.87 -22.94
N THR A 127 -20.76 -1.02 -22.21
CA THR A 127 -19.69 -0.02 -22.15
C THR A 127 -18.34 -0.70 -22.02
N THR A 128 -17.29 -0.12 -22.59
CA THR A 128 -15.91 -0.55 -22.33
C THR A 128 -15.20 0.52 -21.52
N TYR A 129 -14.58 0.11 -20.41
CA TYR A 129 -13.77 1.00 -19.57
C TYR A 129 -12.29 0.74 -19.83
N LEU A 130 -11.52 1.82 -19.90
CA LEU A 130 -10.06 1.79 -19.98
C LEU A 130 -9.49 2.32 -18.66
N PHE A 131 -8.75 1.48 -17.94
CA PHE A 131 -8.08 1.84 -16.69
C PHE A 131 -6.58 1.87 -16.91
N SER A 132 -5.98 3.06 -16.85
CA SER A 132 -4.53 3.21 -16.84
C SER A 132 -3.96 2.77 -15.49
N GLN A 133 -3.00 1.85 -15.50
CA GLN A 133 -2.37 1.30 -14.30
C GLN A 133 -1.14 2.11 -13.89
N GLY A 134 -0.82 2.07 -12.60
CA GLY A 134 0.37 2.74 -12.06
C GLY A 134 0.30 4.27 -12.08
N GLN A 135 -0.87 4.85 -12.36
CA GLN A 135 -1.05 6.29 -12.29
C GLN A 135 -1.36 6.71 -10.87
N CYS A 136 -0.59 7.66 -10.37
CA CYS A 136 -0.89 8.36 -9.14
C CYS A 136 -1.99 9.39 -9.41
N ALA A 137 -3.20 8.89 -9.58
CA ALA A 137 -4.36 9.72 -9.80
C ALA A 137 -4.87 10.29 -8.47
N ALA A 138 -5.44 11.49 -8.51
CA ALA A 138 -6.29 11.96 -7.42
C ALA A 138 -7.44 10.96 -7.26
N GLN A 139 -7.44 10.19 -6.18
CA GLN A 139 -8.61 9.42 -5.83
C GLN A 139 -9.69 10.40 -5.43
N ASN A 140 -10.83 10.41 -6.11
CA ASN A 140 -12.00 11.17 -5.69
C ASN A 140 -11.78 12.69 -5.53
N ALA A 141 -11.31 13.37 -6.58
CA ALA A 141 -11.31 14.84 -6.62
C ALA A 141 -12.69 15.45 -6.28
N ASP A 142 -13.76 14.69 -6.54
CA ASP A 142 -15.15 15.07 -6.30
C ASP A 142 -15.73 14.58 -4.96
N SER A 143 -15.00 13.78 -4.16
CA SER A 143 -15.54 13.34 -2.85
C SER A 143 -15.47 14.46 -1.82
N GLN A 144 -16.65 14.92 -1.40
CA GLN A 144 -16.80 15.74 -0.21
C GLN A 144 -16.97 14.84 1.04
N PRO A 145 -16.52 15.27 2.23
CA PRO A 145 -16.04 16.61 2.58
C PRO A 145 -14.52 16.81 2.49
N ILE A 146 -13.77 15.81 2.05
CA ILE A 146 -12.30 15.88 1.95
C ILE A 146 -11.94 15.69 0.48
N PRO A 147 -11.90 16.77 -0.32
CA PRO A 147 -11.32 16.68 -1.66
C PRO A 147 -9.88 16.21 -1.49
N LEU A 148 -9.60 15.00 -1.97
CA LEU A 148 -8.26 14.45 -1.94
C LEU A 148 -7.45 15.21 -2.98
N VAL A 149 -6.46 15.96 -2.50
CA VAL A 149 -5.43 16.56 -3.35
C VAL A 149 -4.75 15.43 -4.13
N THR A 150 -4.40 15.67 -5.40
CA THR A 150 -3.56 14.73 -6.16
C THR A 150 -2.33 14.40 -5.32
N PRO A 151 -2.19 13.16 -4.82
CA PRO A 151 -1.12 12.84 -3.90
C PRO A 151 0.21 12.97 -4.64
N TYR A 152 1.21 13.56 -3.98
CA TYR A 152 2.57 13.52 -4.51
C TYR A 152 2.99 12.05 -4.64
N CYS A 153 3.57 11.71 -5.79
CA CYS A 153 3.95 10.36 -6.19
C CYS A 153 5.23 10.33 -7.02
N GLY A 154 6.13 11.26 -6.72
CA GLY A 154 7.45 11.30 -7.31
C GLY A 154 8.45 10.49 -6.50
N THR A 155 9.71 10.83 -6.67
CA THR A 155 10.80 10.13 -5.99
C THR A 155 10.80 10.35 -4.48
N GLY A 156 11.35 9.39 -3.75
CA GLY A 156 11.45 9.36 -2.29
C GLY A 156 10.12 8.98 -1.63
N PHE A 157 9.94 9.44 -0.38
CA PHE A 157 8.67 9.24 0.32
C PHE A 157 7.54 9.93 -0.45
N ASN A 158 6.44 9.22 -0.67
CA ASN A 158 5.29 9.78 -1.36
C ASN A 158 3.96 9.37 -0.73
N GLN A 159 2.90 10.13 -1.01
CA GLN A 159 1.61 10.02 -0.32
C GLN A 159 0.75 8.84 -0.81
N VAL A 160 1.22 8.12 -1.83
CA VAL A 160 0.53 6.95 -2.38
C VAL A 160 1.13 5.65 -1.83
N THR A 161 2.45 5.59 -1.71
CA THR A 161 3.18 4.35 -1.39
C THR A 161 4.13 4.46 -0.20
N GLY A 162 4.20 5.63 0.45
CA GLY A 162 5.04 5.85 1.61
C GLY A 162 6.52 5.75 1.25
N LEU A 163 7.26 4.93 1.98
CA LEU A 163 8.65 4.57 1.71
C LEU A 163 8.82 3.69 0.46
N GLY A 164 7.72 3.21 -0.12
CA GLY A 164 7.70 2.25 -1.22
C GLY A 164 7.33 0.84 -0.76
N SER A 165 7.60 -0.13 -1.62
CA SER A 165 7.39 -1.55 -1.32
C SER A 165 8.65 -2.21 -0.77
N PRO A 166 8.56 -3.21 0.13
CA PRO A 166 9.71 -3.97 0.59
C PRO A 166 10.55 -4.54 -0.56
N ALA A 167 11.84 -4.17 -0.59
CA ALA A 167 12.82 -4.81 -1.47
C ALA A 167 13.47 -6.02 -0.74
N PRO A 168 14.14 -6.94 -1.48
CA PRO A 168 14.77 -8.11 -0.87
C PRO A 168 15.71 -7.81 0.30
N ALA A 169 16.36 -6.65 0.31
CA ALA A 169 17.27 -6.27 1.39
C ALA A 169 16.55 -5.95 2.72
N LEU A 170 15.26 -5.58 2.71
CA LEU A 170 14.55 -5.21 3.95
C LEU A 170 14.56 -6.34 4.97
N PHE A 171 14.36 -7.57 4.52
CA PHE A 171 14.37 -8.75 5.37
C PHE A 171 15.70 -8.87 6.13
N GLY A 172 16.82 -8.69 5.43
CA GLY A 172 18.16 -8.74 6.03
C GLY A 172 18.44 -7.56 6.96
N LEU A 173 17.91 -6.38 6.66
CA LEU A 173 18.03 -5.18 7.50
C LEU A 173 17.24 -5.30 8.80
N LEU A 174 16.04 -5.91 8.76
CA LEU A 174 15.18 -6.10 9.94
C LEU A 174 15.53 -7.34 10.77
N LYS A 175 16.26 -8.30 10.19
CA LYS A 175 16.68 -9.53 10.88
C LYS A 175 17.74 -9.28 11.96
N GLN A 176 18.51 -8.20 11.85
CA GLN A 176 19.60 -7.87 12.77
C GLN A 176 19.08 -7.68 14.22
#